data_AF-E3ZP87-F1
#
_entry.id   AF-E3ZP87-F1
#
_cell.length_a   1.000
_cell.length_b   1.000
_cell.length_c   1.000
_cell.angle_alpha   90.00
_cell.angle_beta   90.00
_cell.angle_gamma   90.00
#
_symmetry.space_group_name_H-M   'P 1'
#
loop_
_entity.id
_entity.type
_entity.pdbx_description
1 polymer ?
#
loop_
_entity_poly.entity_id
_entity_poly.type
_entity_poly.pdbx_seq_one_letter_code
_entity_poly.pdbx_strand_id
1 'polypeptide(L)'
;MLKKLFGDSLFQEENFSEQFNHFKKYGLIVSEELTRDVEAKLQWDVVSFVGHKDYSLYPILETFKKIVLLDSSYWETKGIDLYTLSYVADSKGDNRASSSIELELSKAAADSGFSNVWRLNKNYENFRYSLDMTYHQIIDLMSVVDTVKDLKALWILSCGILSWYNNSDRVGLKSVFDKCIEKANELRALDFKEQLINISKSHVDISLMQQSEVEKGDLCNIEINSEEVLKEELSELSNDELFDFLKYEVSYSQKWSSLQIIMSIFVEKRILDKTMAQKFLNIVEIMLPNYSWEQSGGANIIEKIIKILG
;
A
#
# COMPACT_ATOMS: atom_id res chain seq x y z
N MET A 1 30.01 4.06 10.66
CA MET A 1 30.52 2.77 11.19
C MET A 1 30.31 2.61 12.70
N LEU A 2 30.29 3.68 13.52
CA LEU A 2 30.11 3.60 15.00
C LEU A 2 28.65 3.47 15.50
N LYS A 3 27.62 3.65 14.67
CA LYS A 3 26.22 3.45 15.07
C LYS A 3 25.84 1.98 15.31
N LYS A 4 26.64 1.01 14.84
CA LYS A 4 26.38 -0.44 15.01
C LYS A 4 26.65 -0.97 16.44
N LEU A 5 27.29 -0.18 17.30
CA LEU A 5 27.74 -0.65 18.63
C LEU A 5 26.72 -0.43 19.76
N PHE A 6 25.63 0.30 19.51
CA PHE A 6 24.61 0.61 20.53
C PHE A 6 23.41 -0.35 20.53
N GLY A 7 23.48 -1.44 19.76
CA GLY A 7 22.48 -2.51 19.81
C GLY A 7 21.14 -2.21 19.12
N ASP A 8 20.91 -0.98 18.67
CA ASP A 8 19.68 -0.58 17.97
C ASP A 8 19.41 -1.35 16.66
N SER A 9 20.44 -2.00 16.09
CA SER A 9 20.34 -2.79 14.86
C SER A 9 20.56 -4.29 15.07
N LEU A 10 20.60 -4.77 16.32
CA LEU A 10 20.83 -6.20 16.60
C LEU A 10 19.68 -7.07 16.07
N PHE A 11 18.45 -6.57 16.03
CA PHE A 11 17.24 -7.37 15.75
C PHE A 11 16.72 -7.26 14.30
N GLN A 12 17.57 -6.89 13.34
CA GLN A 12 17.13 -6.65 11.95
C GLN A 12 17.27 -7.87 11.02
N GLU A 13 17.97 -8.92 11.43
CA GLU A 13 18.19 -10.12 10.60
C GLU A 13 17.32 -11.29 11.07
N GLU A 14 16.80 -12.09 10.13
CA GLU A 14 15.91 -13.26 10.37
C GLU A 14 16.50 -14.28 11.34
N ASN A 15 17.83 -14.34 11.43
CA ASN A 15 18.60 -15.33 12.16
C ASN A 15 19.06 -14.82 13.53
N PHE A 16 18.61 -13.65 13.99
CA PHE A 16 19.20 -12.98 15.15
C PHE A 16 19.22 -13.85 16.41
N SER A 17 18.14 -14.60 16.69
CA SER A 17 18.09 -15.50 17.85
C SER A 17 19.19 -16.57 17.78
N GLU A 18 19.44 -17.12 16.59
CA GLU A 18 20.50 -18.11 16.36
C GLU A 18 21.89 -17.48 16.48
N GLN A 19 22.08 -16.27 15.92
CA GLN A 19 23.32 -15.50 16.04
C GLN A 19 23.61 -15.13 17.51
N PHE A 20 22.62 -14.62 18.25
CA PHE A 20 22.76 -14.29 19.65
C PHE A 20 23.18 -15.53 20.45
N ASN A 21 22.50 -16.67 20.25
CA ASN A 21 22.86 -17.91 20.93
C ASN A 21 24.28 -18.38 20.59
N HIS A 22 24.70 -18.22 19.33
CA HIS A 22 26.06 -18.55 18.89
C HIS A 22 27.13 -17.70 19.59
N PHE A 23 26.88 -16.40 19.76
CA PHE A 23 27.83 -15.43 20.33
C PHE A 23 27.67 -15.17 21.83
N LYS A 24 26.59 -15.66 22.47
CA LYS A 24 26.26 -15.42 23.88
C LYS A 24 27.43 -15.65 24.83
N LYS A 25 28.18 -16.74 24.65
CA LYS A 25 29.35 -17.07 25.48
C LYS A 25 30.44 -16.00 25.45
N TYR A 26 30.60 -15.31 24.32
CA TYR A 26 31.56 -14.21 24.18
C TYR A 26 30.96 -12.89 24.65
N GLY A 27 29.67 -12.66 24.41
CA GLY A 27 28.94 -11.51 24.93
C GLY A 27 29.02 -11.42 26.46
N LEU A 28 28.84 -12.53 27.17
CA LEU A 28 28.96 -12.59 28.64
C LEU A 28 30.36 -12.21 29.15
N ILE A 29 31.41 -12.41 28.35
CA ILE A 29 32.79 -12.03 28.70
C ILE A 29 33.02 -10.53 28.47
N VAL A 30 32.44 -9.97 27.39
CA VAL A 30 32.65 -8.57 26.98
C VAL A 30 31.75 -7.61 27.75
N SER A 31 30.47 -7.95 27.91
CA SER A 31 29.47 -7.17 28.63
C SER A 31 28.33 -8.07 29.08
N GLU A 32 28.44 -8.54 30.33
CA GLU A 32 27.43 -9.40 30.95
C GLU A 32 26.07 -8.71 31.08
N GLU A 33 26.06 -7.43 31.46
CA GLU A 33 24.84 -6.63 31.63
C GLU A 33 24.06 -6.52 30.31
N LEU A 34 24.73 -6.09 29.23
CA LEU A 34 24.11 -5.98 27.91
C LEU A 34 23.63 -7.33 27.38
N THR A 35 24.42 -8.39 27.58
CA THR A 35 24.06 -9.73 27.10
C THR A 35 22.83 -10.28 27.82
N ARG A 36 22.72 -10.07 29.14
CA ARG A 36 21.53 -10.47 29.90
C ARG A 36 20.30 -9.63 29.54
N ASP A 37 20.48 -8.34 29.26
CA ASP A 37 19.38 -7.48 28.81
C ASP A 37 18.84 -7.93 27.44
N VAL A 38 19.73 -8.25 26.49
CA VAL A 38 19.34 -8.78 25.18
C VAL A 38 18.66 -10.15 25.32
N GLU A 39 19.18 -11.06 26.16
CA GLU A 39 18.54 -12.36 26.45
C GLU A 39 17.14 -12.21 27.04
N ALA A 40 16.97 -11.29 28.00
CA ALA A 40 15.68 -11.00 28.60
C ALA A 40 14.69 -10.33 27.62
N LYS A 41 15.19 -9.70 26.55
CA LYS A 41 14.35 -9.15 25.47
C LYS A 41 14.02 -10.18 24.39
N LEU A 42 14.93 -11.12 24.12
CA LEU A 42 14.74 -12.22 23.16
C LEU A 42 13.55 -13.12 23.49
N GLN A 43 13.24 -13.32 24.77
CA GLN A 43 12.03 -14.09 25.15
C GLN A 43 10.73 -13.43 24.69
N TRP A 44 10.76 -12.13 24.37
CA TRP A 44 9.64 -11.38 23.83
C TRP A 44 9.66 -11.30 22.29
N ASP A 45 10.72 -11.80 21.66
CA ASP A 45 10.86 -11.96 20.21
C ASP A 45 10.14 -13.23 19.71
N VAL A 46 9.00 -13.56 20.35
CA VAL A 46 8.12 -14.67 19.97
C VAL A 46 7.36 -14.38 18.68
N VAL A 47 7.32 -13.10 18.27
CA VAL A 47 6.75 -12.70 17.00
C VAL A 47 7.84 -12.85 15.95
N SER A 48 7.94 -14.06 15.40
CA SER A 48 8.80 -14.44 14.27
C SER A 48 8.35 -13.77 12.96
N PHE A 49 8.08 -12.46 13.01
CA PHE A 49 7.68 -11.63 11.89
C PHE A 49 8.93 -11.29 11.09
N VAL A 50 9.52 -12.30 10.47
CA VAL A 50 10.79 -12.18 9.75
C VAL A 50 10.74 -12.91 8.41
N GLY A 51 9.55 -13.12 7.86
CA GLY A 51 9.39 -13.71 6.54
C GLY A 51 9.09 -12.66 5.46
N HIS A 52 9.55 -12.93 4.23
CA HIS A 52 9.04 -12.29 3.02
C HIS A 52 7.57 -12.69 2.82
N LYS A 53 6.65 -11.71 2.87
CA LYS A 53 5.18 -11.87 2.82
C LYS A 53 4.56 -12.65 3.99
N ASP A 54 4.40 -12.02 5.14
CA ASP A 54 3.75 -12.61 6.31
C ASP A 54 2.23 -12.31 6.34
N TYR A 55 1.42 -13.35 6.55
CA TYR A 55 -0.05 -13.30 6.57
C TYR A 55 -0.66 -13.62 7.95
N SER A 56 0.15 -13.73 8.99
CA SER A 56 -0.24 -14.26 10.31
C SER A 56 -1.27 -13.39 11.04
N LEU A 57 -1.40 -12.11 10.68
CA LEU A 57 -2.38 -11.19 11.29
C LEU A 57 -3.76 -11.25 10.64
N TYR A 58 -3.94 -11.88 9.47
CA TYR A 58 -5.26 -11.98 8.81
C TYR A 58 -6.33 -12.67 9.68
N PRO A 59 -6.07 -13.81 10.34
CA PRO A 59 -7.06 -14.42 11.24
C PRO A 59 -7.48 -13.51 12.40
N ILE A 60 -6.56 -12.68 12.90
CA ILE A 60 -6.82 -11.72 13.97
C ILE A 60 -7.67 -10.55 13.41
N LEU A 61 -7.33 -10.04 12.22
CA LEU A 61 -8.14 -9.07 11.49
C LEU A 61 -9.58 -9.57 11.28
N GLU A 62 -9.77 -10.81 10.82
CA GLU A 62 -11.11 -11.38 10.63
C GLU A 62 -11.88 -11.53 11.95
N THR A 63 -11.18 -11.73 13.06
CA THR A 63 -11.79 -11.72 14.40
C THR A 63 -12.20 -10.31 14.79
N PHE A 64 -11.33 -9.32 14.56
CA PHE A 64 -11.62 -7.91 14.81
C PHE A 64 -12.85 -7.43 14.03
N LYS A 65 -12.95 -7.75 12.73
CA LYS A 65 -14.12 -7.46 11.89
C LYS A 65 -15.43 -7.92 12.51
N LYS A 66 -15.45 -9.13 13.06
CA LYS A 66 -16.64 -9.70 13.74
C LYS A 66 -16.98 -8.95 15.03
N ILE A 67 -15.97 -8.48 15.77
CA ILE A 67 -16.17 -7.71 17.00
C ILE A 67 -16.77 -6.34 16.66
N VAL A 68 -16.19 -5.61 15.70
CA VAL A 68 -16.66 -4.26 15.37
C VAL A 68 -18.01 -4.25 14.64
N LEU A 69 -18.37 -5.34 13.98
CA LEU A 69 -19.72 -5.54 13.45
C LEU A 69 -20.79 -5.57 14.55
N LEU A 70 -20.44 -6.08 15.74
CA LEU A 70 -21.35 -6.12 16.89
C LEU A 70 -21.33 -4.80 17.67
N ASP A 71 -20.16 -4.19 17.80
CA ASP A 71 -19.97 -2.91 18.49
C ASP A 71 -18.73 -2.19 17.95
N SER A 72 -18.96 -1.14 17.17
CA SER A 72 -17.90 -0.37 16.51
C SER A 72 -16.98 0.34 17.50
N SER A 73 -17.40 0.58 18.75
CA SER A 73 -16.61 1.28 19.77
C SER A 73 -15.33 0.53 20.18
N TYR A 74 -15.26 -0.78 19.91
CA TYR A 74 -14.05 -1.58 20.12
C TYR A 74 -12.87 -1.16 19.23
N TRP A 75 -13.07 -0.26 18.26
CA TRP A 75 -11.97 0.37 17.53
C TRP A 75 -10.94 1.01 18.48
N GLU A 76 -11.39 1.65 19.57
CA GLU A 76 -10.52 2.39 20.51
C GLU A 76 -9.71 1.46 21.43
N THR A 77 -10.11 0.19 21.55
CA THR A 77 -9.42 -0.80 22.38
C THR A 77 -8.80 -1.88 21.52
N LYS A 78 -9.60 -2.86 21.06
CA LYS A 78 -9.12 -4.00 20.27
C LYS A 78 -8.59 -3.59 18.91
N GLY A 79 -9.17 -2.56 18.30
CA GLY A 79 -8.64 -2.00 17.06
C GLY A 79 -7.26 -1.41 17.24
N ILE A 80 -7.05 -0.61 18.29
CA ILE A 80 -5.73 -0.04 18.62
C ILE A 80 -4.72 -1.12 19.01
N ASP A 81 -5.13 -2.13 19.79
CA ASP A 81 -4.27 -3.28 20.14
C ASP A 81 -3.76 -3.97 18.85
N LEU A 82 -4.67 -4.24 17.90
CA LEU A 82 -4.35 -4.87 16.62
C LEU A 82 -3.47 -3.98 15.73
N TYR A 83 -3.78 -2.68 15.64
CA TYR A 83 -2.97 -1.74 14.88
C TYR A 83 -1.56 -1.60 15.45
N THR A 84 -1.42 -1.55 16.78
CA THR A 84 -0.12 -1.50 17.44
C THR A 84 0.69 -2.77 17.15
N LEU A 85 0.05 -3.94 17.20
CA LEU A 85 0.67 -5.20 16.82
C LEU A 85 1.10 -5.19 15.35
N SER A 86 0.23 -4.72 14.45
CA SER A 86 0.51 -4.58 13.02
C SER A 86 1.68 -3.66 12.75
N TYR A 87 1.76 -2.53 13.44
CA TYR A 87 2.84 -1.56 13.33
C TYR A 87 4.19 -2.15 13.76
N VAL A 88 4.22 -2.89 14.88
CA VAL A 88 5.43 -3.59 15.32
C VAL A 88 5.83 -4.68 14.32
N ALA A 89 4.86 -5.42 13.78
CA ALA A 89 5.10 -6.44 12.77
C ALA A 89 5.69 -5.86 11.48
N ASP A 90 5.16 -4.73 10.99
CA ASP A 90 5.62 -4.04 9.78
C ASP A 90 7.06 -3.50 9.92
N SER A 91 7.48 -3.18 11.16
CA SER A 91 8.87 -2.79 11.44
C SER A 91 9.89 -3.93 11.39
N LYS A 92 9.42 -5.19 11.40
CA LYS A 92 10.26 -6.39 11.46
C LYS A 92 10.24 -7.23 10.17
N GLY A 93 9.18 -7.13 9.37
CA GLY A 93 9.03 -7.90 8.14
C GLY A 93 7.92 -7.36 7.24
N ASP A 94 7.60 -8.09 6.17
CA ASP A 94 6.61 -7.68 5.18
C ASP A 94 5.20 -8.08 5.63
N ASN A 95 4.54 -7.22 6.41
CA ASN A 95 3.19 -7.44 6.95
C ASN A 95 2.11 -7.23 5.90
N ARG A 96 1.65 -8.34 5.30
CA ARG A 96 0.63 -8.30 4.25
C ARG A 96 -0.76 -7.90 4.74
N ALA A 97 -1.00 -7.85 6.05
CA ALA A 97 -2.27 -7.43 6.62
C ALA A 97 -2.31 -5.93 6.97
N SER A 98 -1.18 -5.21 6.90
CA SER A 98 -1.03 -3.85 7.45
C SER A 98 -2.10 -2.89 6.89
N SER A 99 -2.19 -2.75 5.58
CA SER A 99 -3.17 -1.86 4.93
C SER A 99 -4.61 -2.26 5.23
N SER A 100 -4.92 -3.56 5.27
CA SER A 100 -6.27 -4.04 5.59
C SER A 100 -6.65 -3.78 7.04
N ILE A 101 -5.69 -3.85 7.98
CA ILE A 101 -5.90 -3.51 9.38
C ILE A 101 -6.15 -2.02 9.53
N GLU A 102 -5.37 -1.17 8.86
CA GLU A 102 -5.57 0.28 8.89
C GLU A 102 -6.95 0.67 8.34
N LEU A 103 -7.36 0.12 7.20
CA LEU A 103 -8.69 0.37 6.61
C LEU A 103 -9.82 -0.07 7.54
N GLU A 104 -9.75 -1.27 8.11
CA GLU A 104 -10.80 -1.77 9.01
C GLU A 104 -10.88 -0.96 10.31
N LEU A 105 -9.73 -0.57 10.88
CA LEU A 105 -9.70 0.30 12.04
C LEU A 105 -10.33 1.67 11.75
N SER A 106 -10.00 2.24 10.60
CA SER A 106 -10.53 3.52 10.13
C SER A 106 -12.04 3.47 9.95
N LYS A 107 -12.55 2.41 9.31
CA LYS A 107 -13.97 2.16 9.14
C LYS A 107 -14.70 1.99 10.47
N ALA A 108 -14.17 1.19 11.40
CA ALA A 108 -14.80 1.02 12.71
C ALA A 108 -14.84 2.34 13.52
N ALA A 109 -13.84 3.20 13.38
CA ALA A 109 -13.86 4.54 13.94
C ALA A 109 -14.92 5.43 13.27
N ALA A 110 -15.08 5.34 11.95
CA ALA A 110 -16.13 6.05 11.19
C ALA A 110 -17.54 5.57 11.57
N ASP A 111 -17.76 4.27 11.72
CA ASP A 111 -19.01 3.67 12.19
C ASP A 111 -19.35 4.11 13.64
N SER A 112 -18.34 4.55 14.41
CA SER A 112 -18.53 5.16 15.73
C SER A 112 -18.77 6.68 15.68
N GLY A 113 -18.66 7.31 14.51
CA GLY A 113 -18.98 8.71 14.27
C GLY A 113 -17.79 9.66 14.16
N PHE A 114 -18.07 10.91 13.78
CA PHE A 114 -17.07 11.94 13.46
C PHE A 114 -16.01 12.20 14.54
N SER A 115 -16.41 12.24 15.81
CA SER A 115 -15.48 12.50 16.92
C SER A 115 -14.44 11.39 17.07
N ASN A 116 -14.81 10.16 16.72
CA ASN A 116 -13.93 9.00 16.75
C ASN A 116 -12.90 9.05 15.62
N VAL A 117 -13.32 9.35 14.40
CA VAL A 117 -12.41 9.61 13.26
C VAL A 117 -11.45 10.74 13.57
N TRP A 118 -11.95 11.85 14.13
CA TRP A 118 -11.10 12.96 14.54
C TRP A 118 -10.05 12.54 15.59
N ARG A 119 -10.45 11.74 16.58
CA ARG A 119 -9.54 11.22 17.60
C ARG A 119 -8.49 10.28 17.02
N LEU A 120 -8.87 9.40 16.09
CA LEU A 120 -7.93 8.52 15.37
C LEU A 120 -6.87 9.35 14.63
N ASN A 121 -7.30 10.30 13.79
CA ASN A 121 -6.40 11.20 13.06
C ASN A 121 -5.56 12.09 14.01
N LYS A 122 -6.10 12.47 15.16
CA LYS A 122 -5.35 13.26 16.15
C LYS A 122 -4.26 12.43 16.82
N ASN A 123 -4.44 11.13 17.01
CA ASN A 123 -3.49 10.33 17.79
C ASN A 123 -2.49 9.55 16.93
N TYR A 124 -2.79 9.28 15.66
CA TYR A 124 -1.97 8.42 14.80
C TYR A 124 -1.66 9.09 13.45
N GLU A 125 -0.36 9.23 13.16
CA GLU A 125 0.13 9.99 12.00
C GLU A 125 -0.21 9.35 10.65
N ASN A 126 -0.19 8.01 10.57
CA ASN A 126 -0.53 7.27 9.34
C ASN A 126 -1.93 7.61 8.83
N PHE A 127 -2.87 7.85 9.75
CA PHE A 127 -4.24 8.25 9.40
C PHE A 127 -4.30 9.74 9.06
N ARG A 128 -3.63 10.58 9.84
CA ARG A 128 -3.67 12.05 9.68
C ARG A 128 -3.11 12.53 8.34
N TYR A 129 -2.01 11.94 7.88
CA TYR A 129 -1.26 12.42 6.72
C TYR A 129 -1.53 11.64 5.45
N SER A 130 -2.47 10.68 5.47
CA SER A 130 -2.88 9.92 4.30
C SER A 130 -4.18 10.50 3.71
N LEU A 131 -4.06 11.09 2.51
CA LEU A 131 -5.22 11.56 1.75
C LEU A 131 -6.13 10.41 1.32
N ASP A 132 -5.54 9.26 0.98
CA ASP A 132 -6.26 8.04 0.65
C ASP A 132 -7.09 7.53 1.83
N MET A 133 -6.49 7.49 3.03
CA MET A 133 -7.21 7.14 4.25
C MET A 133 -8.33 8.15 4.56
N THR A 134 -8.07 9.45 4.37
CA THR A 134 -9.07 10.49 4.54
C THR A 134 -10.24 10.31 3.56
N TYR A 135 -9.96 9.94 2.32
CA TYR A 135 -10.98 9.63 1.33
C TYR A 135 -11.86 8.44 1.77
N HIS A 136 -11.25 7.34 2.21
CA HIS A 136 -11.99 6.20 2.76
C HIS A 136 -12.86 6.59 3.97
N GLN A 137 -12.32 7.38 4.91
CA GLN A 137 -13.07 7.88 6.06
C GLN A 137 -14.28 8.71 5.68
N ILE A 138 -14.16 9.58 4.67
CA ILE A 138 -15.30 10.37 4.17
C ILE A 138 -16.40 9.44 3.67
N ILE A 139 -16.03 8.42 2.89
CA ILE A 139 -16.97 7.45 2.33
C ILE A 139 -17.66 6.66 3.44
N ASP A 140 -16.93 6.21 4.45
CA ASP A 140 -17.49 5.45 5.57
C ASP A 140 -18.39 6.32 6.45
N LEU A 141 -17.99 7.58 6.72
CA LEU A 141 -18.79 8.52 7.50
C LEU A 141 -20.15 8.84 6.86
N MET A 142 -20.27 8.78 5.53
CA MET A 142 -21.57 8.98 4.85
C MET A 142 -22.63 7.98 5.30
N SER A 143 -22.24 6.79 5.75
CA SER A 143 -23.18 5.77 6.22
C SER A 143 -23.86 6.19 7.54
N VAL A 144 -23.16 6.92 8.41
CA VAL A 144 -23.62 7.32 9.75
C VAL A 144 -24.12 8.77 9.84
N VAL A 145 -23.94 9.57 8.79
CA VAL A 145 -24.46 10.96 8.75
C VAL A 145 -25.98 10.99 8.86
N ASP A 146 -26.48 11.82 9.77
CA ASP A 146 -27.91 12.03 10.02
C ASP A 146 -28.37 13.47 9.71
N THR A 147 -27.44 14.41 9.49
CA THR A 147 -27.77 15.81 9.15
C THR A 147 -27.27 16.24 7.78
N VAL A 148 -28.09 17.07 7.12
CA VAL A 148 -27.72 17.74 5.85
C VAL A 148 -26.48 18.61 6.02
N LYS A 149 -26.28 19.19 7.21
CA LYS A 149 -25.12 20.04 7.51
C LYS A 149 -23.83 19.22 7.48
N ASP A 150 -23.81 18.06 8.10
CA ASP A 150 -22.63 17.20 8.14
C ASP A 150 -22.36 16.59 6.77
N LEU A 151 -23.41 16.27 6.01
CA LEU A 151 -23.27 15.83 4.62
C LEU A 151 -22.60 16.90 3.72
N LYS A 152 -22.95 18.19 3.91
CA LYS A 152 -22.24 19.30 3.24
C LYS A 152 -20.78 19.39 3.67
N ALA A 153 -20.51 19.20 4.96
CA ALA A 153 -19.15 19.25 5.48
C ALA A 153 -18.27 18.16 4.85
N LEU A 154 -18.79 16.93 4.73
CA LEU A 154 -18.11 15.84 4.02
C LEU A 154 -17.84 16.20 2.55
N TRP A 155 -18.84 16.74 1.85
CA TRP A 155 -18.66 17.18 0.46
C TRP A 155 -17.57 18.26 0.30
N ILE A 156 -17.57 19.27 1.17
CA ILE A 156 -16.57 20.34 1.16
C ILE A 156 -15.18 19.77 1.44
N LEU A 157 -15.07 18.82 2.38
CA LEU A 157 -13.82 18.15 2.67
C LEU A 157 -13.31 17.37 1.45
N SER A 158 -14.18 16.66 0.74
CA SER A 158 -13.84 15.96 -0.51
C SER A 158 -13.31 16.92 -1.58
N CYS A 159 -13.92 18.09 -1.73
CA CYS A 159 -13.44 19.13 -2.65
C CYS A 159 -12.05 19.66 -2.25
N GLY A 160 -11.69 19.59 -0.96
CA GLY A 160 -10.38 19.99 -0.47
C GLY A 160 -9.27 18.96 -0.70
N ILE A 161 -9.61 17.66 -0.74
CA ILE A 161 -8.62 16.58 -0.86
C ILE A 161 -8.51 15.99 -2.27
N LEU A 162 -9.55 16.10 -3.10
CA LEU A 162 -9.56 15.54 -4.45
C LEU A 162 -9.27 16.61 -5.49
N SER A 163 -8.25 16.38 -6.32
CA SER A 163 -7.84 17.31 -7.36
C SER A 163 -8.56 17.06 -8.69
N TRP A 164 -9.08 18.11 -9.31
CA TRP A 164 -9.63 18.03 -10.67
C TRP A 164 -8.60 17.69 -11.77
N TYR A 165 -7.29 17.79 -11.50
CA TYR A 165 -6.24 17.58 -12.49
C TYR A 165 -6.00 16.10 -12.78
N ASN A 166 -6.17 15.25 -11.77
CA ASN A 166 -5.96 13.81 -11.85
C ASN A 166 -7.25 13.07 -12.23
N ASN A 167 -7.17 12.08 -13.12
CA ASN A 167 -8.34 11.30 -13.53
C ASN A 167 -8.93 10.48 -12.38
N SER A 168 -8.09 9.86 -11.56
CA SER A 168 -8.56 9.06 -10.41
C SER A 168 -9.30 9.91 -9.39
N ASP A 169 -8.81 11.10 -9.08
CA ASP A 169 -9.50 12.05 -8.21
C ASP A 169 -10.82 12.55 -8.80
N ARG A 170 -10.92 12.73 -10.13
CA ARG A 170 -12.22 13.05 -10.78
C ARG A 170 -13.22 11.92 -10.62
N VAL A 171 -12.78 10.66 -10.74
CA VAL A 171 -13.61 9.47 -10.48
C VAL A 171 -14.03 9.44 -9.01
N GLY A 172 -13.09 9.71 -8.08
CA GLY A 172 -13.38 9.81 -6.65
C GLY A 172 -14.40 10.89 -6.34
N LEU A 173 -14.27 12.08 -6.96
CA LEU A 173 -15.16 13.22 -6.74
C LEU A 173 -16.57 12.89 -7.21
N LYS A 174 -16.69 12.21 -8.36
CA LYS A 174 -17.95 11.67 -8.85
C LYS A 174 -18.55 10.66 -7.88
N SER A 175 -17.75 9.72 -7.37
CA SER A 175 -18.21 8.71 -6.41
C SER A 175 -18.76 9.34 -5.13
N VAL A 176 -18.04 10.31 -4.56
CA VAL A 176 -18.47 11.09 -3.40
C VAL A 176 -19.76 11.85 -3.71
N PHE A 177 -19.83 12.53 -4.86
CA PHE A 177 -21.01 13.28 -5.26
C PHE A 177 -22.25 12.38 -5.34
N ASP A 178 -22.13 11.23 -6.02
CA ASP A 178 -23.23 10.30 -6.21
C ASP A 178 -23.73 9.75 -4.84
N LYS A 179 -22.81 9.38 -3.92
CA LYS A 179 -23.15 8.96 -2.55
C LYS A 179 -23.78 10.09 -1.71
N CYS A 180 -23.29 11.31 -1.85
CA CYS A 180 -23.88 12.49 -1.22
C CYS A 180 -25.34 12.69 -1.65
N ILE A 181 -25.64 12.54 -2.95
CA ILE A 181 -27.02 12.64 -3.45
C ILE A 181 -27.89 11.50 -2.92
N GLU A 182 -27.38 10.27 -2.91
CA GLU A 182 -28.07 9.11 -2.33
C GLU A 182 -28.43 9.35 -0.86
N LYS A 183 -27.45 9.76 -0.04
CA LYS A 183 -27.66 10.04 1.38
C LYS A 183 -28.61 11.22 1.61
N ALA A 184 -28.52 12.26 0.79
CA ALA A 184 -29.44 13.40 0.88
C ALA A 184 -30.90 12.99 0.61
N ASN A 185 -31.12 12.06 -0.32
CA ASN A 185 -32.45 11.52 -0.59
C ASN A 185 -33.00 10.72 0.61
N GLU A 186 -32.16 9.92 1.28
CA GLU A 186 -32.53 9.25 2.54
C GLU A 186 -32.96 10.26 3.62
N LEU A 187 -32.23 11.38 3.72
CA LEU A 187 -32.52 12.48 4.64
C LEU A 187 -33.67 13.39 4.16
N ARG A 188 -34.31 13.09 3.03
CA ARG A 188 -35.40 13.86 2.39
C ARG A 188 -35.01 15.30 2.03
N ALA A 189 -33.74 15.55 1.73
CA ALA A 189 -33.20 16.84 1.30
C ALA A 189 -33.17 16.95 -0.23
N LEU A 190 -34.33 17.17 -0.85
CA LEU A 190 -34.49 17.14 -2.31
C LEU A 190 -33.76 18.27 -3.04
N ASP A 191 -33.52 19.39 -2.37
CA ASP A 191 -32.81 20.56 -2.89
C ASP A 191 -31.28 20.48 -2.68
N PHE A 192 -30.78 19.38 -2.13
CA PHE A 192 -29.37 19.25 -1.75
C PHE A 192 -28.41 19.46 -2.92
N LYS A 193 -28.75 18.98 -4.12
CA LYS A 193 -27.96 19.20 -5.33
C LYS A 193 -27.79 20.69 -5.64
N GLU A 194 -28.87 21.48 -5.54
CA GLU A 194 -28.84 22.93 -5.75
C GLU A 194 -27.99 23.61 -4.69
N GLN A 195 -28.07 23.14 -3.44
CA GLN A 195 -27.21 23.61 -2.36
C GLN A 195 -25.72 23.33 -2.64
N LEU A 196 -25.36 22.16 -3.18
CA LEU A 196 -23.97 21.86 -3.56
C LEU A 196 -23.49 22.72 -4.74
N ILE A 197 -24.34 22.98 -5.73
CA ILE A 197 -24.03 23.90 -6.85
C ILE A 197 -23.71 25.30 -6.31
N ASN A 198 -24.49 25.78 -5.33
CA ASN A 198 -24.26 27.09 -4.72
C ASN A 198 -22.95 27.15 -3.91
N ILE A 199 -22.52 26.04 -3.31
CA ILE A 199 -21.30 25.97 -2.48
C ILE A 199 -20.05 25.81 -3.35
N SER A 200 -20.10 24.95 -4.37
CA SER A 200 -18.91 24.51 -5.11
C SER A 200 -19.24 24.12 -6.55
N LYS A 201 -19.83 25.05 -7.31
CA LYS A 201 -20.26 24.84 -8.70
C LYS A 201 -19.24 24.07 -9.55
N SER A 202 -17.98 24.51 -9.55
CA SER A 202 -16.93 23.88 -10.37
C SER A 202 -16.74 22.40 -10.08
N HIS A 203 -16.75 21.99 -8.80
CA HIS A 203 -16.60 20.58 -8.41
C HIS A 203 -17.83 19.75 -8.78
N VAL A 204 -19.02 20.34 -8.67
CA VAL A 204 -20.26 19.67 -9.13
C VAL A 204 -20.24 19.48 -10.64
N ASP A 205 -19.85 20.51 -11.40
CA ASP A 205 -19.76 20.44 -12.86
C ASP A 205 -18.82 19.30 -13.29
N ILE A 206 -17.65 19.17 -12.66
CA ILE A 206 -16.69 18.08 -12.92
C ILE A 206 -17.27 16.71 -12.60
N SER A 207 -17.97 16.58 -11.48
CA SER A 207 -18.60 15.31 -11.06
C SER A 207 -19.68 14.83 -12.05
N LEU A 208 -20.27 15.77 -12.78
CA LEU A 208 -21.29 15.54 -13.79
C LEU A 208 -20.71 15.36 -15.21
N MET A 209 -19.45 15.70 -15.45
CA MET A 209 -18.81 15.48 -16.75
C MET A 209 -18.77 13.98 -17.05
N GLN A 210 -19.33 13.57 -18.19
CA GLN A 210 -19.17 12.21 -18.68
C GLN A 210 -17.71 12.00 -19.05
N GLN A 211 -17.03 11.14 -18.28
CA GLN A 211 -15.78 10.58 -18.73
C GLN A 211 -16.09 9.54 -19.80
N SER A 212 -15.35 9.55 -20.92
CA SER A 212 -15.26 8.38 -21.80
C SER A 212 -14.94 7.16 -20.94
N GLU A 213 -15.68 6.06 -21.11
CA GLU A 213 -15.59 4.84 -20.31
C GLU A 213 -14.14 4.46 -20.01
N VAL A 214 -13.69 4.73 -18.79
CA VAL A 214 -12.53 4.09 -18.19
C VAL A 214 -13.03 3.42 -16.92
N GLU A 215 -12.71 2.15 -16.84
CA GLU A 215 -13.39 1.13 -16.06
C GLU A 215 -13.50 1.45 -14.56
N LYS A 216 -14.67 1.11 -13.99
CA LYS A 216 -14.84 0.94 -12.55
C LYS A 216 -13.98 -0.24 -12.10
N GLY A 217 -12.74 0.02 -11.72
CA GLY A 217 -11.87 -0.96 -11.06
C GLY A 217 -11.82 -0.70 -9.57
N ASP A 218 -12.27 -1.66 -8.77
CA ASP A 218 -11.95 -1.72 -7.34
C ASP A 218 -10.43 -1.58 -7.12
N LEU A 219 -10.04 -0.75 -6.15
CA LEU A 219 -8.65 -0.43 -5.78
C LEU A 219 -7.78 -1.68 -5.49
N CYS A 220 -8.39 -2.85 -5.29
CA CYS A 220 -7.69 -4.13 -5.07
C CYS A 220 -7.18 -4.82 -6.35
N ASN A 221 -7.56 -4.36 -7.56
CA ASN A 221 -7.15 -4.98 -8.83
C ASN A 221 -5.99 -4.25 -9.54
N ILE A 222 -5.42 -3.20 -8.94
CA ILE A 222 -4.42 -2.33 -9.61
C ILE A 222 -3.16 -3.11 -10.02
N GLU A 223 -2.73 -4.13 -9.27
CA GLU A 223 -1.51 -4.87 -9.66
C GLU A 223 -1.69 -5.66 -10.97
N ILE A 224 -2.88 -6.20 -11.25
CA ILE A 224 -3.11 -7.04 -12.45
C ILE A 224 -3.35 -6.18 -13.70
N ASN A 225 -4.00 -5.02 -13.58
CA ASN A 225 -4.27 -4.12 -14.71
C ASN A 225 -3.09 -3.16 -15.01
N SER A 226 -2.19 -2.95 -14.06
CA SER A 226 -1.02 -2.07 -14.25
C SER A 226 -0.02 -2.60 -15.29
N GLU A 227 0.16 -3.91 -15.40
CA GLU A 227 1.12 -4.51 -16.34
C GLU A 227 0.65 -4.41 -17.80
N GLU A 228 -0.66 -4.54 -18.04
CA GLU A 228 -1.24 -4.40 -19.38
C GLU A 228 -1.22 -2.94 -19.85
N VAL A 229 -1.60 -1.99 -18.97
CA VAL A 229 -1.50 -0.55 -19.25
C VAL A 229 -0.04 -0.14 -19.47
N LEU A 230 0.89 -0.58 -18.62
CA LEU A 230 2.31 -0.31 -18.79
C LEU A 230 2.84 -0.90 -20.10
N LYS A 231 2.37 -2.08 -20.51
CA LYS A 231 2.75 -2.68 -21.79
C LYS A 231 2.27 -1.84 -22.98
N GLU A 232 1.06 -1.30 -22.93
CA GLU A 232 0.54 -0.40 -23.97
C GLU A 232 1.39 0.89 -24.06
N GLU A 233 1.64 1.56 -22.94
CA GLU A 233 2.45 2.79 -22.88
C GLU A 233 3.89 2.56 -23.39
N LEU A 234 4.52 1.46 -22.95
CA LEU A 234 5.87 1.11 -23.37
C LEU A 234 5.93 0.66 -24.83
N SER A 235 4.84 0.14 -25.40
CA SER A 235 4.83 -0.34 -26.79
C SER A 235 5.08 0.77 -27.81
N GLU A 236 4.72 2.02 -27.46
CA GLU A 236 4.89 3.22 -28.29
C GLU A 236 6.32 3.78 -28.27
N LEU A 237 7.14 3.37 -27.29
CA LEU A 237 8.50 3.86 -27.14
C LEU A 237 9.49 3.21 -28.13
N SER A 238 10.56 3.94 -28.43
CA SER A 238 11.70 3.43 -29.19
C SER A 238 12.53 2.45 -28.36
N ASN A 239 13.34 1.63 -29.05
CA ASN A 239 14.15 0.59 -28.41
C ASN A 239 15.13 1.16 -27.38
N ASP A 240 15.72 2.33 -27.65
CA ASP A 240 16.69 2.95 -26.74
C ASP A 240 15.99 3.56 -25.51
N GLU A 241 14.81 4.17 -25.69
CA GLU A 241 13.97 4.67 -24.58
C GLU A 241 13.53 3.53 -23.65
N LEU A 242 13.19 2.36 -24.21
CA LEU A 242 12.86 1.16 -23.43
C LEU A 242 14.03 0.70 -22.55
N PHE A 243 15.27 0.75 -23.05
CA PHE A 243 16.44 0.40 -22.23
C PHE A 243 16.78 1.47 -21.20
N ASP A 244 16.56 2.74 -21.49
CA ASP A 244 16.77 3.81 -20.51
C ASP A 244 15.72 3.77 -19.39
N PHE A 245 14.48 3.44 -19.71
CA PHE A 245 13.44 3.11 -18.73
C PHE A 245 13.87 1.95 -17.84
N LEU A 246 14.33 0.83 -18.41
CA LEU A 246 14.81 -0.33 -17.63
C LEU A 246 15.97 0.04 -16.71
N LYS A 247 16.95 0.83 -17.17
CA LYS A 247 18.07 1.24 -16.31
C LYS A 247 17.60 2.09 -15.14
N TYR A 248 16.66 3.02 -15.39
CA TYR A 248 16.08 3.85 -14.35
C TYR A 248 15.34 2.99 -13.32
N GLU A 249 14.50 2.07 -13.81
CA GLU A 249 13.68 1.24 -12.96
C GLU A 249 14.49 0.23 -12.14
N VAL A 250 15.49 -0.41 -12.73
CA VAL A 250 16.41 -1.29 -11.99
C VAL A 250 17.20 -0.54 -10.93
N SER A 251 17.44 0.76 -11.12
CA SER A 251 18.09 1.59 -10.11
C SER A 251 17.15 1.97 -8.95
N TYR A 252 15.82 1.94 -9.16
CA TYR A 252 14.84 2.47 -8.22
C TYR A 252 13.94 1.39 -7.58
N SER A 253 13.30 0.54 -8.39
CA SER A 253 12.29 -0.43 -7.94
C SER A 253 12.75 -1.90 -8.02
N GLN A 254 13.74 -2.21 -8.87
CA GLN A 254 14.27 -3.57 -9.09
C GLN A 254 13.18 -4.62 -9.43
N LYS A 255 12.09 -4.23 -10.09
CA LYS A 255 10.99 -5.13 -10.46
C LYS A 255 11.32 -5.98 -11.69
N TRP A 256 11.13 -7.30 -11.57
CA TRP A 256 11.30 -8.26 -12.69
C TRP A 256 10.17 -8.17 -13.73
N SER A 257 8.98 -7.70 -13.34
CA SER A 257 7.81 -7.59 -14.23
C SER A 257 8.07 -6.68 -15.42
N SER A 258 8.72 -5.55 -15.21
CA SER A 258 9.01 -4.60 -16.29
C SER A 258 10.07 -5.10 -17.28
N LEU A 259 11.07 -5.85 -16.79
CA LEU A 259 11.97 -6.62 -17.65
C LEU A 259 11.20 -7.63 -18.50
N GLN A 260 10.23 -8.34 -17.90
CA GLN A 260 9.39 -9.31 -18.61
C GLN A 260 8.51 -8.64 -19.68
N ILE A 261 7.88 -7.51 -19.34
CA ILE A 261 7.03 -6.73 -20.25
C ILE A 261 7.86 -6.22 -21.43
N ILE A 262 9.00 -5.58 -21.18
CA ILE A 262 9.82 -5.03 -22.26
C ILE A 262 10.40 -6.15 -23.13
N MET A 263 10.87 -7.25 -22.54
CA MET A 263 11.33 -8.39 -23.33
C MET A 263 10.18 -8.99 -24.17
N SER A 264 8.94 -9.00 -23.67
CA SER A 264 7.77 -9.43 -24.45
C SER A 264 7.50 -8.51 -25.66
N ILE A 265 7.65 -7.19 -25.49
CA ILE A 265 7.54 -6.21 -26.57
C ILE A 265 8.60 -6.46 -27.65
N PHE A 266 9.86 -6.75 -27.26
CA PHE A 266 10.93 -7.06 -28.21
C PHE A 266 10.70 -8.37 -28.96
N VAL A 267 10.12 -9.38 -28.31
CA VAL A 267 9.72 -10.64 -28.95
C VAL A 267 8.58 -10.41 -29.94
N GLU A 268 7.55 -9.64 -29.56
CA GLU A 268 6.40 -9.30 -30.43
C GLU A 268 6.83 -8.48 -31.65
N LYS A 269 7.71 -7.49 -31.44
CA LYS A 269 8.33 -6.70 -32.52
C LYS A 269 9.33 -7.51 -33.37
N ARG A 270 9.66 -8.75 -33.00
CA ARG A 270 10.64 -9.64 -33.67
C ARG A 270 12.03 -9.03 -33.84
N ILE A 271 12.46 -8.22 -32.87
CA ILE A 271 13.73 -7.48 -32.88
C ILE A 271 14.72 -7.96 -31.83
N LEU A 272 14.38 -9.02 -31.09
CA LEU A 272 15.25 -9.59 -30.05
C LEU A 272 16.40 -10.38 -30.70
N ASP A 273 17.55 -9.72 -30.87
CA ASP A 273 18.79 -10.30 -31.39
C ASP A 273 19.85 -10.49 -30.29
N LYS A 274 21.04 -10.99 -30.66
CA LYS A 274 22.14 -11.20 -29.71
C LYS A 274 22.60 -9.91 -29.03
N THR A 275 22.57 -8.78 -29.72
CA THR A 275 22.99 -7.48 -29.19
C THR A 275 22.01 -7.00 -28.11
N MET A 276 20.71 -7.12 -28.38
CA MET A 276 19.65 -6.80 -27.44
C MET A 276 19.67 -7.76 -26.24
N ALA A 277 19.84 -9.06 -26.48
CA ALA A 277 19.96 -10.06 -25.41
C ALA A 277 21.15 -9.78 -24.48
N GLN A 278 22.29 -9.31 -25.02
CA GLN A 278 23.43 -8.88 -24.21
C GLN A 278 23.11 -7.64 -23.37
N LYS A 279 22.36 -6.67 -23.91
CA LYS A 279 21.89 -5.51 -23.13
C LYS A 279 20.99 -5.93 -21.98
N PHE A 280 20.07 -6.86 -22.20
CA PHE A 280 19.23 -7.43 -21.13
C PHE A 280 20.07 -8.17 -20.08
N LEU A 281 21.06 -8.97 -20.49
CA LEU A 281 21.94 -9.70 -19.58
C LEU A 281 22.68 -8.74 -18.63
N ASN A 282 23.24 -7.66 -19.15
CA ASN A 282 23.95 -6.66 -18.34
C ASN A 282 23.03 -6.01 -17.29
N ILE A 283 21.73 -5.87 -17.58
CA ILE A 283 20.75 -5.32 -16.62
C ILE A 283 20.38 -6.38 -15.57
N VAL A 284 20.19 -7.63 -16.00
CA VAL A 284 19.90 -8.76 -15.11
C VAL A 284 21.04 -9.03 -14.13
N GLU A 285 22.30 -8.92 -14.58
CA GLU A 285 23.49 -9.05 -13.72
C GLU A 285 23.49 -8.09 -12.52
N ILE A 286 22.92 -6.90 -12.68
CA ILE A 286 22.81 -5.91 -11.60
C ILE A 286 21.75 -6.34 -10.57
N MET A 287 20.71 -7.05 -11.00
CA MET A 287 19.59 -7.47 -10.14
C MET A 287 19.81 -8.80 -9.41
N LEU A 288 20.58 -9.71 -9.99
CA LEU A 288 20.81 -11.06 -9.46
C LEU A 288 21.27 -11.12 -7.99
N PRO A 289 22.16 -10.24 -7.49
CA PRO A 289 22.61 -10.29 -6.09
C PRO A 289 21.52 -9.98 -5.06
N ASN A 290 20.45 -9.28 -5.46
CA ASN A 290 19.47 -8.72 -4.54
C ASN A 290 18.16 -9.53 -4.45
N TYR A 291 17.99 -10.59 -5.24
CA TYR A 291 16.74 -11.35 -5.33
C TYR A 291 16.97 -12.87 -5.45
N SER A 292 16.09 -13.65 -4.83
CA SER A 292 15.90 -15.08 -5.11
C SER A 292 15.21 -15.26 -6.48
N TRP A 293 15.96 -15.04 -7.56
CA TRP A 293 15.49 -14.97 -8.95
C TRP A 293 14.75 -16.24 -9.44
N GLU A 294 14.97 -17.38 -8.79
CA GLU A 294 14.29 -18.65 -9.04
C GLU A 294 12.79 -18.60 -8.73
N GLN A 295 12.35 -17.73 -7.80
CA GLN A 295 10.96 -17.65 -7.33
C GLN A 295 10.21 -16.39 -7.84
N SER A 296 10.91 -15.46 -8.48
CA SER A 296 10.38 -14.13 -8.85
C SER A 296 10.11 -13.94 -10.36
N GLY A 297 9.99 -15.03 -11.12
CA GLY A 297 9.80 -14.98 -12.58
C GLY A 297 11.08 -14.70 -13.39
N GLY A 298 12.21 -14.45 -12.73
CA GLY A 298 13.52 -14.20 -13.35
C GLY A 298 14.07 -15.39 -14.13
N ALA A 299 13.74 -16.62 -13.74
CA ALA A 299 14.16 -17.83 -14.44
C ALA A 299 13.75 -17.84 -15.93
N ASN A 300 12.51 -17.46 -16.25
CA ASN A 300 12.02 -17.39 -17.64
C ASN A 300 12.78 -16.36 -18.48
N ILE A 301 13.23 -15.26 -17.86
CA ILE A 301 14.00 -14.20 -18.53
C ILE A 301 15.41 -14.70 -18.83
N ILE A 302 16.06 -15.29 -17.83
CA ILE A 302 17.42 -15.82 -17.95
C ILE A 302 17.47 -16.96 -18.98
N GLU A 303 16.54 -17.90 -18.95
CA GLU A 303 16.46 -18.99 -19.93
C GLU A 303 16.31 -18.48 -21.37
N LYS A 304 15.47 -17.45 -21.58
CA LYS A 304 15.30 -16.82 -22.90
C LYS A 304 16.57 -16.13 -23.38
N ILE A 305 17.25 -15.40 -22.50
CA ILE A 305 18.51 -14.73 -22.81
C ILE A 305 19.59 -15.77 -23.19
N ILE A 306 19.76 -16.82 -22.38
CA ILE A 306 20.72 -17.90 -22.62
C ILE A 306 20.45 -18.57 -23.97
N LYS A 307 19.19 -18.89 -24.28
CA LYS A 307 18.81 -19.52 -25.56
C LYS A 307 19.19 -18.70 -26.80
N ILE A 308 19.24 -17.36 -26.67
CA ILE A 308 19.58 -16.46 -27.77
C ILE A 308 21.09 -16.24 -27.87
N LEU A 309 21.78 -16.14 -26.73
CA LEU A 309 23.22 -15.91 -26.69
C LEU A 309 24.02 -17.16 -27.06
N GLY A 310 23.54 -18.34 -26.67
CA GLY A 310 24.16 -19.65 -26.91
C GLY A 310 24.76 -20.24 -25.65
#